data_AF-A0A7X0ME53-F1
#
_entry.id   AF-A0A7X0ME53-F1
#
_cell.length_a   1.000
_cell.length_b   1.000
_cell.length_c   1.000
_cell.angle_alpha   90.00
_cell.angle_beta   90.00
_cell.angle_gamma   90.00
#
_symmetry.space_group_name_H-M   'P 1'
#
loop_
_entity.id
_entity.type
_entity.pdbx_description
1 polymer ?
#
loop_
_entity_poly.entity_id
_entity_poly.type
_entity_poly.pdbx_seq_one_letter_code
_entity_poly.pdbx_strand_id
1 'polypeptide(L)' 'MKRLRRKKPSRKDIWHPDEGVISIGGRMHWLWRAVDQDGYGLDEIVQARRDTKAAKRLPLRLLRKRDLTPKPIVTGKLRS' A
#
# COMPACT_ATOMS: atom_id res chain seq x y z
N MET A 1 11.61 -13.29 2.42
CA MET A 1 10.36 -12.50 2.29
C MET A 1 9.84 -12.17 3.69
N LYS A 2 9.82 -10.89 4.07
CA LYS A 2 9.25 -10.45 5.35
C LYS A 2 7.72 -10.59 5.25
N ARG A 3 7.15 -11.57 5.95
CA ARG A 3 5.70 -11.83 5.92
C ARG A 3 5.00 -10.66 6.61
N LEU A 4 4.37 -9.78 5.84
CA LEU A 4 3.59 -8.67 6.38
C LEU A 4 2.47 -9.25 7.25
N ARG A 5 2.44 -8.86 8.52
CA ARG A 5 1.33 -9.18 9.41
C ARG A 5 0.11 -8.44 8.87
N ARG A 6 -0.99 -9.15 8.65
CA ARG A 6 -2.26 -8.56 8.20
C ARG A 6 -3.12 -8.21 9.41
N LYS A 7 -3.66 -7.00 9.43
CA LYS A 7 -4.59 -6.48 10.45
C LYS A 7 -5.84 -5.96 9.74
N LYS A 8 -6.99 -5.97 10.44
CA LYS A 8 -8.19 -5.31 9.94
C LYS A 8 -7.95 -3.79 9.95
N PRO A 9 -8.17 -3.09 8.82
CA PRO A 9 -8.05 -1.64 8.77
C PRO A 9 -8.99 -0.96 9.77
N SER A 10 -8.47 0.01 10.50
CA SER A 10 -9.20 0.85 11.45
C SER A 10 -9.26 2.29 10.96
N ARG A 11 -10.32 3.01 11.34
CA ARG A 11 -10.42 4.47 11.14
C ARG A 11 -9.30 5.25 11.83
N LYS A 12 -8.56 4.62 12.75
CA LYS A 12 -7.42 5.24 13.46
C LYS A 12 -6.08 5.04 12.74
N ASP A 13 -6.01 4.14 11.77
CA ASP A 13 -4.76 3.81 11.11
C ASP A 13 -4.29 4.98 10.22
N ILE A 14 -3.04 5.38 10.39
CA ILE A 14 -2.33 6.27 9.47
C ILE A 14 -1.70 5.40 8.39
N TRP A 15 -1.86 5.82 7.13
CA TRP A 15 -1.53 5.02 5.96
C TRP A 15 -0.26 5.52 5.31
N HIS A 16 0.67 4.59 5.06
CA HIS A 16 1.90 4.85 4.33
C HIS A 16 1.95 3.96 3.08
N PRO A 17 2.08 4.57 1.88
CA PRO A 17 2.40 3.81 0.69
C PRO A 17 3.88 3.42 0.71
N ASP A 18 4.15 2.15 0.52
CA ASP A 18 5.49 1.59 0.35
C ASP A 18 5.67 1.09 -1.09
N GLU A 19 6.80 1.44 -1.69
CA GLU A 19 7.17 1.12 -3.07
C GLU A 19 8.22 0.03 -3.08
N GLY A 20 7.96 -1.06 -3.79
CA GLY A 20 8.90 -2.17 -3.98
C GLY A 20 8.96 -2.62 -5.43
N VAL A 21 10.02 -3.35 -5.78
CA VAL A 21 10.17 -4.02 -7.07
C VAL A 21 10.29 -5.51 -6.82
N ILE A 22 9.55 -6.31 -7.59
CA ILE A 22 9.56 -7.78 -7.50
C ILE A 22 9.78 -8.39 -8.88
N SER A 23 10.44 -9.54 -8.92
CA SER A 23 10.57 -10.34 -10.15
C SER A 23 9.45 -11.39 -10.21
N ILE A 24 8.65 -11.37 -11.26
CA ILE A 24 7.67 -12.42 -11.56
C ILE A 24 7.97 -12.95 -12.95
N GLY A 25 8.30 -14.23 -13.06
CA GLY A 25 8.62 -14.87 -14.35
C GLY A 25 9.79 -14.21 -15.09
N GLY A 26 10.82 -13.75 -14.37
CA GLY A 26 11.98 -13.07 -14.95
C GLY A 26 11.73 -11.62 -15.37
N ARG A 27 10.52 -11.07 -15.15
CA ARG A 27 10.18 -9.68 -15.44
C ARG A 27 10.03 -8.87 -14.16
N MET A 28 10.59 -7.67 -14.16
CA MET A 28 10.42 -6.73 -13.05
C MET A 28 9.02 -6.14 -13.04
N HIS A 29 8.41 -6.12 -11.85
CA HIS A 29 7.11 -5.53 -11.59
C HIS A 29 7.21 -4.61 -10.39
N TRP A 30 6.39 -3.57 -10.39
CA TRP A 30 6.23 -2.61 -9.31
C TRP A 30 5.18 -3.12 -8.34
N LEU A 31 5.60 -3.32 -7.09
CA LEU A 31 4.74 -3.66 -5.97
C LEU A 31 4.47 -2.39 -5.17
N TRP A 32 3.20 -2.05 -5.00
CA TRP A 32 2.77 -1.01 -4.07
C TRP A 32 2.04 -1.65 -2.90
N ARG A 33 2.43 -1.27 -1.70
CA ARG A 33 1.83 -1.77 -0.46
C ARG A 33 1.27 -0.60 0.32
N ALA A 34 0.07 -0.78 0.84
CA ALA A 34 -0.50 0.10 1.86
C ALA A 34 -0.21 -0.53 3.22
N VAL A 35 0.61 0.14 4.03
CA VAL A 35 0.89 -0.27 5.41
C VAL A 35 0.34 0.75 6.39
N ASP A 36 -0.04 0.32 7.60
CA ASP A 36 -0.31 1.25 8.69
C ASP A 36 0.98 1.72 9.38
N GLN A 37 0.82 2.68 10.29
CA GLN A 37 1.86 3.17 11.21
C GLN A 37 2.54 2.09 12.07
N ASP A 38 1.86 0.96 12.30
CA ASP A 38 2.36 -0.15 13.12
C ASP A 38 3.09 -1.20 12.24
N GLY A 39 3.20 -0.96 10.93
CA GLY A 39 3.85 -1.84 9.96
C GLY A 39 3.01 -3.02 9.47
N TYR A 40 1.69 -3.01 9.70
CA TYR A 40 0.78 -4.04 9.19
C TYR A 40 0.39 -3.75 7.74
N GLY A 41 0.40 -4.80 6.91
CA GLY A 41 -0.05 -4.73 5.53
C GLY A 41 -1.57 -4.72 5.43
N LEU A 42 -2.12 -3.73 4.73
CA LEU A 42 -3.56 -3.51 4.59
C LEU A 42 -4.05 -3.87 3.19
N ASP A 43 -3.31 -3.48 2.15
CA ASP A 43 -3.58 -3.85 0.76
C ASP A 43 -2.30 -3.80 -0.10
N GLU A 44 -2.28 -4.55 -1.20
CA GLU A 44 -1.11 -4.70 -2.06
C GLU A 44 -1.55 -4.79 -3.53
N ILE A 45 -0.84 -4.12 -4.44
CA ILE A 45 -1.04 -4.25 -5.88
C ILE A 45 0.29 -4.41 -6.59
N VAL A 46 0.31 -5.29 -7.59
CA VAL A 46 1.46 -5.49 -8.47
C VAL A 46 1.11 -4.95 -9.85
N GLN A 47 2.03 -4.21 -10.46
CA GLN A 47 1.88 -3.62 -11.77
C GLN A 47 3.13 -3.83 -12.61
N ALA A 48 2.98 -4.08 -13.91
CA ALA A 48 4.13 -4.20 -14.81
C ALA A 48 4.88 -2.88 -15.02
N ARG A 49 4.25 -1.73 -14.71
CA ARG A 49 4.82 -0.39 -14.86
C ARG A 49 4.67 0.40 -13.56
N ARG A 50 5.55 1.38 -13.35
CA ARG A 50 5.50 2.30 -12.20
C ARG A 50 4.33 3.26 -12.36
N ASP A 51 3.19 2.95 -11.75
CA ASP A 51 2.04 3.84 -11.73
C ASP A 51 1.66 4.24 -10.29
N THR A 52 2.26 5.33 -9.84
CA THR A 52 1.99 5.90 -8.51
C THR A 52 0.56 6.43 -8.39
N LYS A 53 -0.14 6.74 -9.49
CA LYS A 53 -1.56 7.15 -9.43
C LYS A 53 -2.44 5.95 -9.10
N ALA A 54 -2.16 4.79 -9.69
CA ALA A 54 -2.83 3.54 -9.32
C ALA A 54 -2.55 3.17 -7.86
N ALA A 55 -1.32 3.38 -7.39
CA ALA A 55 -0.95 3.18 -5.98
C ALA A 55 -1.76 4.07 -5.02
N LYS A 56 -1.98 5.35 -5.36
CA LYS A 56 -2.84 6.25 -4.58
C LYS A 56 -4.30 5.79 -4.50
N ARG A 57 -4.75 4.90 -5.38
CA ARG A 57 -6.10 4.32 -5.35
C ARG A 57 -6.22 3.09 -4.46
N LEU A 58 -5.13 2.46 -4.02
CA LEU A 58 -5.15 1.32 -3.08
C LEU A 58 -5.96 1.65 -1.81
N PRO A 59 -5.66 2.74 -1.08
CA PRO A 59 -6.42 3.10 0.12
C PRO A 59 -7.89 3.36 -0.18
N LEU A 60 -8.18 4.11 -1.25
CA LEU A 60 -9.56 4.42 -1.68
C LEU A 60 -10.37 3.15 -1.98
N ARG A 61 -9.78 2.16 -2.66
CA ARG A 61 -10.44 0.87 -2.94
C ARG A 61 -10.73 0.10 -1.65
N LEU A 62 -9.77 0.08 -0.73
CA LEU A 62 -9.92 -0.64 0.52
C LEU A 62 -10.97 -0.01 1.44
N LEU A 63 -11.01 1.31 1.49
CA LEU A 63 -11.96 2.10 2.27
C LEU A 63 -13.39 1.97 1.73
N ARG A 64 -13.56 2.03 0.39
CA ARG A 64 -14.85 1.75 -0.26
C ARG A 64 -15.36 0.33 0.00
N LYS A 65 -14.46 -0.67 0.04
CA LYS A 65 -14.84 -2.05 0.36
C LYS A 65 -15.31 -2.25 1.80
N ARG A 66 -15.11 -1.29 2.69
CA ARG A 66 -15.37 -1.41 4.14
C ARG A 66 -16.26 -0.29 4.71
N ASP A 67 -16.81 0.58 3.85
CA ASP A 67 -17.59 1.75 4.28
C ASP A 67 -16.85 2.65 5.30
N LEU A 68 -15.54 2.78 5.11
CA LEU A 68 -14.67 3.59 5.97
C LEU A 68 -14.25 4.88 5.27
N THR A 69 -14.23 5.98 6.02
CA THR A 69 -13.77 7.29 5.52
C THR A 69 -12.24 7.36 5.52
N PRO A 70 -11.59 7.80 4.44
CA PRO A 70 -10.13 7.96 4.41
C PRO A 70 -9.65 8.98 5.42
N LYS A 71 -8.62 8.61 6.19
CA LYS A 71 -7.73 9.58 6.84
C LYS A 71 -6.60 10.01 5.89
N PRO A 72 -5.95 11.16 6.13
CA PRO A 72 -4.92 11.67 5.25
C PRO A 72 -3.85 10.62 4.95
N ILE A 73 -3.60 10.39 3.67
CA ILE A 73 -2.52 9.52 3.18
C ILE A 73 -1.22 10.30 3.38
N VAL A 74 -0.40 9.85 4.33
CA VAL A 74 0.93 10.42 4.51
C VAL A 74 1.87 9.70 3.56
N THR A 75 1.98 10.22 2.33
CA THR A 75 3.11 9.87 1.45
C THR A 75 4.38 10.34 2.15
N GLY A 76 5.09 9.41 2.78
CA GLY A 76 6.43 9.67 3.27
C GLY A 76 7.29 10.12 2.10
N LYS A 77 7.73 11.38 2.12
CA LYS A 77 8.96 11.76 1.45
C LYS A 77 10.05 10.96 2.18
N LEU A 78 10.42 9.80 1.65
CA LEU A 78 11.67 9.15 2.03
C LEU A 78 12.78 10.13 1.68
N ARG A 79 13.31 10.79 2.70
CA ARG A 79 14.51 11.61 2.64
C ARG A 79 15.66 10.71 3.07
N SER A 80 16.63 10.59 2.15
CA SER A 80 17.97 9.97 2.24
C SER A 80 18.07 8.46 2.30
#